data_AF-A0A368U6V2-F1
#
_entry.id   AF-A0A368U6V2-F1
#
_cell.length_a   1.000
_cell.length_b   1.000
_cell.length_c   1.000
_cell.angle_alpha   90.00
_cell.angle_beta   90.00
_cell.angle_gamma   90.00
#
_symmetry.space_group_name_H-M   'P 1'
#
loop_
_entity.id
_entity.type
_entity.pdbx_description
1 polymer ?
#
loop_
_entity_poly.entity_id
_entity_poly.type
_entity_poly.pdbx_seq_one_letter_code
_entity_poly.pdbx_strand_id
1 'polypeptide(L)'
;DKRAAMIRGKARKTGKLSKGFGRTWYRKVQRINENMAQQTSRQLVDFALAEGADMIVLEDLKGWRPKAGKKRSSLRQRFHQWLHRRLATLIEHKMKEAGGKVVYVYARGTSSWAFDGSGRVKRHKTQYELATFQSGKQYNADLSASYNIGARYWAWKRKLTRRKDGQASGGKRSPGSPRMPVTLSTLWRSDEAPNQCAA
;
A
#
# COMPACT_ATOMS: atom_id res chain seq x y z
N ASP A 1 16.48 2.76 -13.61
CA ASP A 1 17.63 3.45 -13.01
C ASP A 1 18.91 3.17 -13.81
N LYS A 2 19.45 4.22 -14.45
CA LYS A 2 20.70 4.19 -15.23
C LYS A 2 21.91 3.80 -14.38
N ARG A 3 21.93 4.17 -13.08
CA ARG A 3 23.06 3.92 -12.17
C ARG A 3 23.10 2.46 -11.71
N ALA A 4 21.95 1.91 -11.33
CA ALA A 4 21.80 0.47 -11.12
C ALA A 4 22.29 -0.35 -12.33
N ALA A 5 21.99 0.10 -13.55
CA ALA A 5 22.45 -0.55 -14.78
C ALA A 5 23.98 -0.49 -14.96
N MET A 6 24.60 0.67 -14.68
CA MET A 6 26.07 0.80 -14.71
C MET A 6 26.76 -0.14 -13.72
N ILE A 7 26.24 -0.22 -12.48
CA ILE A 7 26.77 -1.15 -11.46
C ILE A 7 26.73 -2.59 -11.97
N ARG A 8 25.60 -3.02 -12.55
CA ARG A 8 25.47 -4.37 -13.14
C ARG A 8 26.43 -4.59 -14.30
N GLY A 9 26.56 -3.60 -15.19
CA GLY A 9 27.46 -3.66 -16.34
C GLY A 9 28.91 -3.87 -15.91
N LYS A 10 29.37 -3.10 -14.91
CA LYS A 10 30.70 -3.27 -14.32
C LYS A 10 30.84 -4.64 -13.65
N ALA A 11 29.84 -5.05 -12.85
CA ALA A 11 29.90 -6.33 -12.14
C ALA A 11 30.01 -7.54 -13.08
N ARG A 12 29.38 -7.48 -14.27
CA ARG A 12 29.50 -8.52 -15.30
C ARG A 12 30.92 -8.62 -15.87
N LYS A 13 31.61 -7.50 -16.03
CA LYS A 13 32.97 -7.44 -16.60
C LYS A 13 34.05 -7.87 -15.59
N THR A 14 33.83 -7.66 -14.30
CA THR A 14 34.84 -7.86 -13.25
C THR A 14 35.02 -9.34 -12.84
N GLY A 15 34.11 -10.25 -13.19
CA GLY A 15 34.22 -11.66 -12.81
C GLY A 15 34.06 -11.90 -11.31
N LYS A 16 35.15 -11.80 -10.53
CA LYS A 16 35.16 -11.95 -9.07
C LYS A 16 35.05 -10.58 -8.39
N LEU A 17 33.94 -10.34 -7.69
CA LEU A 17 33.71 -9.09 -6.98
C LEU A 17 34.53 -9.02 -5.70
N SER A 18 35.29 -7.94 -5.51
CA SER A 18 36.01 -7.65 -4.27
C SER A 18 35.17 -6.81 -3.30
N LYS A 19 35.54 -6.85 -2.01
CA LYS A 19 34.93 -5.99 -0.99
C LYS A 19 35.13 -4.52 -1.37
N GLY A 20 34.05 -3.74 -1.35
CA GLY A 20 34.06 -2.32 -1.76
C GLY A 20 33.81 -2.07 -3.25
N PHE A 21 33.63 -3.11 -4.06
CA PHE A 21 33.25 -2.96 -5.47
C PHE A 21 32.04 -2.03 -5.62
N GLY A 22 32.19 -0.98 -6.43
CA GLY A 22 31.11 -0.04 -6.73
C GLY A 22 30.60 0.77 -5.53
N ARG A 23 31.31 0.80 -4.38
CA ARG A 23 30.87 1.48 -3.14
C ARG A 23 30.38 2.91 -3.39
N THR A 24 31.11 3.70 -4.17
CA THR A 24 30.74 5.08 -4.50
C THR A 24 29.40 5.14 -5.26
N TRP A 25 29.17 4.23 -6.20
CA TRP A 25 27.93 4.16 -6.97
C TRP A 25 26.75 3.69 -6.12
N TYR A 26 26.96 2.67 -5.28
CA TYR A 26 25.95 2.21 -4.33
C TYR A 26 25.57 3.32 -3.34
N ARG A 27 26.56 4.03 -2.78
CA ARG A 27 26.33 5.19 -1.90
C ARG A 27 25.54 6.29 -2.63
N LYS A 28 25.86 6.58 -3.89
CA LYS A 28 25.13 7.58 -4.68
C LYS A 28 23.67 7.19 -4.92
N VAL A 29 23.42 5.92 -5.28
CA VAL A 29 22.05 5.38 -5.44
C VAL A 29 21.29 5.46 -4.13
N GLN A 30 21.92 5.08 -3.01
CA GLN A 30 21.32 5.16 -1.69
C GLN A 30 20.94 6.60 -1.31
N ARG A 31 21.84 7.57 -1.49
CA ARG A 31 21.55 8.99 -1.21
C ARG A 31 20.40 9.54 -2.06
N ILE A 32 20.34 9.17 -3.34
CA ILE A 32 19.22 9.57 -4.23
C ILE A 32 17.91 8.99 -3.70
N ASN A 33 17.91 7.70 -3.35
CA ASN A 33 16.76 7.03 -2.76
C ASN A 33 16.33 7.69 -1.44
N GLU A 34 17.26 7.98 -0.54
CA GLU A 34 16.99 8.66 0.72
C GLU A 34 16.36 10.04 0.48
N ASN A 35 16.90 10.82 -0.45
CA ASN A 35 16.35 12.13 -0.80
C ASN A 35 14.93 12.01 -1.38
N MET A 36 14.68 11.06 -2.29
CA MET A 36 13.33 10.81 -2.80
C MET A 36 12.36 10.44 -1.67
N ALA A 37 12.75 9.57 -0.73
CA ALA A 37 11.89 9.20 0.39
C ALA A 37 11.60 10.39 1.31
N GLN A 38 12.57 11.27 1.56
CA GLN A 38 12.38 12.50 2.34
C GLN A 38 11.41 13.47 1.66
N GLN A 39 11.58 13.71 0.36
CA GLN A 39 10.70 14.60 -0.39
C GLN A 39 9.27 14.05 -0.49
N THR A 40 9.11 12.79 -0.87
CA THR A 40 7.79 12.17 -1.00
C THR A 40 7.08 12.07 0.35
N SER A 41 7.76 11.68 1.44
CA SER A 41 7.14 11.64 2.77
C SER A 41 6.69 13.03 3.24
N ARG A 42 7.49 14.07 2.97
CA ARG A 42 7.11 15.45 3.26
C ARG A 42 5.86 15.85 2.46
N GLN A 43 5.86 15.67 1.14
CA GLN A 43 4.71 16.03 0.29
C GLN A 43 3.41 15.34 0.74
N LEU A 44 3.48 14.06 1.14
CA LEU A 44 2.31 13.32 1.62
C LEU A 44 1.78 13.86 2.95
N VAL A 45 2.67 14.22 3.87
CA VAL A 45 2.27 14.81 5.17
C VAL A 45 1.77 16.23 4.99
N ASP A 46 2.46 17.06 4.22
CA ASP A 46 2.05 18.43 3.93
C ASP A 46 0.65 18.45 3.27
N PHE A 47 0.38 17.53 2.33
CA PHE A 47 -0.94 17.35 1.74
C PHE A 47 -1.99 16.96 2.79
N ALA A 48 -1.70 15.96 3.64
CA ALA A 48 -2.63 15.52 4.68
C ALA A 48 -2.98 16.66 5.66
N LEU A 49 -1.98 17.44 6.08
CA LEU A 49 -2.18 18.57 6.98
C LEU A 49 -2.97 19.71 6.31
N ALA A 50 -2.71 19.99 5.03
CA ALA A 50 -3.46 20.99 4.27
C ALA A 50 -4.95 20.63 4.14
N GLU A 51 -5.26 19.33 4.01
CA GLU A 51 -6.63 18.81 4.00
C GLU A 51 -7.24 18.64 5.42
N GLY A 52 -6.55 19.07 6.48
CA GLY A 52 -7.03 18.99 7.85
C GLY A 52 -7.08 17.57 8.43
N ALA A 53 -6.32 16.62 7.88
CA ALA A 53 -6.33 15.24 8.34
C ALA A 53 -5.48 15.03 9.60
N ASP A 54 -6.10 14.60 10.70
CA ASP A 54 -5.40 14.23 11.94
C ASP A 54 -4.57 12.94 11.81
N MET A 55 -4.84 12.13 10.78
CA MET A 55 -4.29 10.79 10.64
C MET A 55 -4.06 10.39 9.18
N ILE A 56 -2.95 9.68 8.94
CA ILE A 56 -2.71 8.92 7.71
C ILE A 56 -2.87 7.42 8.00
N VAL A 57 -3.63 6.72 7.17
CA VAL A 57 -3.80 5.26 7.25
C VAL A 57 -2.92 4.59 6.18
N LEU A 58 -2.06 3.67 6.61
CA LEU A 58 -1.17 2.90 5.72
C LEU A 58 -1.46 1.40 5.81
N GLU A 59 -1.09 0.67 4.78
CA GLU A 59 -1.10 -0.79 4.83
C GLU A 59 0.04 -1.34 5.68
N ASP A 60 -0.29 -2.33 6.52
CA ASP A 60 0.70 -3.18 7.15
C ASP A 60 1.18 -4.25 6.16
N LEU A 61 2.34 -3.99 5.58
CA LEU A 61 3.05 -4.92 4.70
C LEU A 61 3.99 -5.87 5.46
N LYS A 62 3.88 -5.96 6.80
CA LYS A 62 4.63 -6.93 7.59
C LYS A 62 4.25 -8.35 7.18
N GLY A 63 5.27 -9.19 6.98
CA GLY A 63 5.08 -10.57 6.52
C GLY A 63 4.77 -10.71 5.03
N TRP A 64 4.50 -9.63 4.30
CA TRP A 64 4.37 -9.68 2.85
C TRP A 64 5.73 -9.92 2.19
N ARG A 65 5.82 -11.03 1.43
CA ARG A 65 7.03 -11.49 0.75
C ARG A 65 6.79 -11.56 -0.76
N PRO A 66 6.83 -10.42 -1.47
CA PRO A 66 6.66 -10.42 -2.92
C PRO A 66 7.81 -11.17 -3.59
N LYS A 67 7.48 -11.88 -4.67
CA LYS A 67 8.50 -12.50 -5.52
C LYS A 67 9.18 -11.40 -6.34
N ALA A 68 10.47 -11.20 -6.10
CA ALA A 68 11.27 -10.35 -6.95
C ALA A 68 11.40 -10.96 -8.36
N GLY A 69 11.81 -10.15 -9.34
CA GLY A 69 12.08 -10.63 -10.70
C GLY A 69 13.17 -11.71 -10.75
N LYS A 70 13.36 -12.30 -11.94
CA LYS A 70 14.38 -13.35 -12.20
C LYS A 70 15.77 -12.95 -11.69
N LYS A 71 16.63 -13.94 -11.36
CA LYS A 71 18.04 -13.72 -10.98
C LYS A 71 18.72 -12.82 -12.01
N ARG A 72 19.48 -11.81 -11.54
CA ARG A 72 20.18 -10.81 -12.38
C ARG A 72 19.26 -9.90 -13.24
N SER A 73 17.94 -9.86 -12.99
CA SER A 73 17.02 -8.95 -13.69
C SER A 73 17.06 -7.52 -13.15
N SER A 74 16.71 -6.56 -14.01
CA SER A 74 16.51 -5.15 -13.63
C SER A 74 15.40 -4.98 -12.59
N LEU A 75 14.31 -5.74 -12.75
CA LEU A 75 13.18 -5.74 -11.82
C LEU A 75 13.61 -6.14 -10.41
N ARG A 76 14.43 -7.20 -10.27
CA ARG A 76 14.94 -7.62 -8.95
C ARG A 76 15.78 -6.54 -8.28
N GLN A 77 16.59 -5.82 -9.03
CA GLN A 77 17.39 -4.73 -8.44
C GLN A 77 16.52 -3.55 -8.02
N ARG A 78 15.55 -3.13 -8.85
CA ARG A 78 14.56 -2.10 -8.49
C ARG A 78 13.79 -2.51 -7.24
N PHE A 79 13.41 -3.77 -7.14
CA PHE A 79 12.71 -4.33 -6.00
C PHE A 79 13.52 -4.17 -4.70
N HIS A 80 14.82 -4.46 -4.70
CA HIS A 80 15.68 -4.25 -3.53
C HIS A 80 15.94 -2.77 -3.19
N GLN A 81 15.68 -1.86 -4.13
CA GLN A 81 15.77 -0.42 -3.93
C GLN A 81 14.42 0.19 -3.51
N TRP A 82 13.36 -0.60 -3.41
CA TRP A 82 12.04 -0.08 -3.11
C TRP A 82 11.91 0.37 -1.65
N LEU A 83 11.60 1.65 -1.48
CA LEU A 83 11.70 2.37 -0.20
C LEU A 83 10.45 2.32 0.67
N HIS A 84 9.50 1.40 0.42
CA HIS A 84 8.20 1.41 1.10
C HIS A 84 8.30 1.51 2.64
N ARG A 85 9.16 0.70 3.28
CA ARG A 85 9.35 0.77 4.74
C ARG A 85 9.91 2.11 5.18
N ARG A 86 10.93 2.62 4.47
CA ARG A 86 11.56 3.90 4.78
C ARG A 86 10.56 5.05 4.63
N LEU A 87 9.75 5.02 3.57
CA LEU A 87 8.69 5.99 3.33
C LEU A 87 7.67 5.97 4.47
N ALA A 88 7.19 4.78 4.88
CA ALA A 88 6.26 4.64 5.99
C ALA A 88 6.83 5.20 7.32
N THR A 89 8.09 4.88 7.65
CA THR A 89 8.76 5.42 8.85
C THR A 89 8.89 6.94 8.80
N LEU A 90 9.25 7.53 7.66
CA LEU A 90 9.38 8.98 7.54
C LEU A 90 8.02 9.68 7.66
N ILE A 91 6.97 9.11 7.07
CA ILE A 91 5.59 9.61 7.23
C ILE A 91 5.18 9.56 8.70
N GLU A 92 5.45 8.45 9.40
CA GLU A 92 5.15 8.31 10.82
C GLU A 92 5.86 9.36 11.69
N HIS A 93 7.16 9.56 11.46
CA HIS A 93 7.92 10.58 12.19
C HIS A 93 7.37 11.99 11.95
N LYS A 94 7.11 12.35 10.69
CA LYS A 94 6.62 13.67 10.30
C LYS A 94 5.19 13.93 10.79
N MET A 95 4.29 12.95 10.69
CA MET A 95 2.95 13.07 11.25
C MET A 95 3.00 13.24 12.76
N LYS A 96 3.86 12.49 13.46
CA LYS A 96 4.02 12.60 14.91
C LYS A 96 4.56 13.98 15.31
N GLU A 97 5.52 14.52 14.56
CA GLU A 97 6.06 15.86 14.77
C GLU A 97 4.98 16.95 14.59
N ALA A 98 4.07 16.76 13.62
CA ALA A 98 2.93 17.64 13.38
C ALA A 98 1.73 17.41 14.33
N GLY A 99 1.85 16.57 15.36
CA GLY A 99 0.78 16.26 16.32
C GLY A 99 -0.29 15.27 15.82
N GLY A 100 -0.17 14.79 14.59
CA GLY A 100 -1.01 13.74 14.03
C GLY A 100 -0.49 12.33 14.30
N LYS A 101 -1.08 11.34 13.63
CA LYS A 101 -0.71 9.92 13.82
C LYS A 101 -0.79 9.11 12.53
N VAL A 102 -0.05 8.01 12.50
CA VAL A 102 -0.16 6.99 11.45
C VAL A 102 -0.81 5.73 12.02
N VAL A 103 -1.75 5.16 11.29
CA VAL A 103 -2.37 3.88 11.65
C VAL A 103 -2.18 2.85 10.54
N TYR A 104 -1.77 1.65 10.94
CA TYR A 104 -1.62 0.53 10.03
C TYR A 104 -2.87 -0.37 10.01
N VAL A 105 -3.31 -0.76 8.81
CA VAL A 105 -4.39 -1.72 8.57
C VAL A 105 -3.90 -2.91 7.77
N TYR A 106 -4.55 -4.07 7.88
CA TYR A 106 -4.12 -5.24 7.11
C TYR A 106 -4.18 -4.98 5.60
N ALA A 107 -3.16 -5.40 4.84
CA ALA A 107 -3.08 -5.11 3.41
C ALA A 107 -3.90 -6.06 2.52
N ARG A 108 -4.20 -7.28 2.96
CA ARG A 108 -4.73 -8.31 2.05
C ARG A 108 -6.10 -7.90 1.49
N GLY A 109 -6.21 -7.79 0.18
CA GLY A 109 -7.48 -7.58 -0.53
C GLY A 109 -7.91 -6.12 -0.71
N THR A 110 -7.20 -5.14 -0.14
CA THR A 110 -7.46 -3.69 -0.34
C THR A 110 -7.42 -3.29 -1.82
N SER A 111 -6.47 -3.86 -2.58
CA SER A 111 -6.26 -3.59 -4.00
C SER A 111 -6.89 -4.61 -4.95
N SER A 112 -7.52 -5.66 -4.41
CA SER A 112 -8.13 -6.75 -5.18
C SER A 112 -9.65 -6.66 -5.29
N TRP A 113 -10.28 -5.78 -4.51
CA TRP A 113 -11.73 -5.59 -4.43
C TRP A 113 -12.09 -4.15 -4.79
N ALA A 114 -13.21 -3.98 -5.50
CA ALA A 114 -13.72 -2.68 -5.88
C ALA A 114 -14.24 -1.95 -4.64
N PHE A 115 -13.95 -0.66 -4.52
CA PHE A 115 -14.34 0.12 -3.34
C PHE A 115 -15.87 0.22 -3.17
N ASP A 116 -16.61 0.16 -4.28
CA ASP A 116 -18.07 0.19 -4.31
C ASP A 116 -18.72 -1.15 -3.93
N GLY A 117 -17.91 -2.19 -3.65
CA GLY A 117 -18.39 -3.51 -3.26
C GLY A 117 -18.90 -4.34 -4.43
N SER A 118 -18.65 -3.93 -5.68
CA SER A 118 -19.07 -4.71 -6.85
C SER A 118 -18.32 -6.04 -6.99
N GLY A 119 -17.32 -6.35 -6.16
CA GLY A 119 -16.57 -7.61 -6.22
C GLY A 119 -15.08 -7.42 -6.55
N ARG A 120 -14.47 -8.48 -7.10
CA ARG A 120 -13.03 -8.47 -7.43
C ARG A 120 -12.75 -7.64 -8.68
N VAL A 121 -11.68 -6.85 -8.64
CA VAL A 121 -11.26 -6.03 -9.78
C VAL A 121 -10.35 -6.80 -10.75
N LYS A 122 -10.45 -6.49 -12.04
CA LYS A 122 -9.53 -6.96 -13.08
C LYS A 122 -8.57 -5.83 -13.46
N ARG A 123 -7.28 -5.99 -13.17
CA ARG A 123 -6.24 -5.02 -13.55
C ARG A 123 -6.05 -5.02 -15.07
N HIS A 124 -5.90 -3.83 -15.65
CA HIS A 124 -5.59 -3.70 -17.07
C HIS A 124 -4.16 -4.21 -17.35
N LYS A 125 -3.93 -4.81 -18.54
CA LYS A 125 -2.68 -5.53 -18.83
C LYS A 125 -1.46 -4.63 -19.05
N THR A 126 -1.69 -3.41 -19.55
CA THR A 126 -0.62 -2.46 -19.92
C THR A 126 -0.63 -1.22 -19.03
N GLN A 127 -1.78 -0.59 -18.88
CA GLN A 127 -2.05 0.52 -17.96
C GLN A 127 -2.38 0.03 -16.54
N TYR A 128 -1.36 -0.28 -15.74
CA TYR A 128 -1.51 -0.87 -14.41
C TYR A 128 -2.29 -0.02 -13.40
N GLU A 129 -2.39 1.29 -13.66
CA GLU A 129 -3.21 2.24 -12.91
C GLU A 129 -4.72 2.01 -13.09
N LEU A 130 -5.15 1.33 -14.15
CA LEU A 130 -6.57 1.06 -14.41
C LEU A 130 -7.00 -0.33 -13.94
N ALA A 131 -8.19 -0.39 -13.37
CA ALA A 131 -8.90 -1.61 -13.07
C ALA A 131 -10.36 -1.54 -13.51
N THR A 132 -10.88 -2.66 -14.00
CA THR A 132 -12.29 -2.85 -14.35
C THR A 132 -12.98 -3.57 -13.20
N PHE A 133 -14.06 -2.98 -12.70
CA PHE A 133 -14.93 -3.54 -11.69
C PHE A 133 -15.86 -4.58 -12.33
N GLN A 134 -16.51 -5.43 -11.53
CA GLN A 134 -17.46 -6.41 -12.10
C GLN A 134 -18.70 -5.73 -12.68
N SER A 135 -19.01 -4.51 -12.24
CA SER A 135 -20.04 -3.64 -12.82
C SER A 135 -19.70 -3.11 -14.22
N GLY A 136 -18.48 -3.35 -14.72
CA GLY A 136 -17.98 -2.78 -15.98
C GLY A 136 -17.33 -1.40 -15.83
N LYS A 137 -17.46 -0.75 -14.68
CA LYS A 137 -16.81 0.54 -14.38
C LYS A 137 -15.29 0.42 -14.47
N GLN A 138 -14.64 1.33 -15.21
CA GLN A 138 -13.19 1.49 -15.18
C GLN A 138 -12.81 2.56 -14.16
N TYR A 139 -11.78 2.28 -13.36
CA TYR A 139 -11.38 3.19 -12.29
C TYR A 139 -9.88 3.12 -12.00
N ASN A 140 -9.35 4.17 -11.38
CA ASN A 140 -7.97 4.15 -10.90
C ASN A 140 -7.84 3.17 -9.73
N ALA A 141 -6.96 2.20 -9.91
CA ALA A 141 -6.88 1.05 -9.02
C ALA A 141 -6.13 1.34 -7.72
N ASP A 142 -5.27 2.36 -7.69
CA ASP A 142 -4.61 2.83 -6.48
C ASP A 142 -5.55 3.71 -5.65
N LEU A 143 -6.38 4.52 -6.31
CA LEU A 143 -7.45 5.29 -5.67
C LEU A 143 -8.54 4.38 -5.08
N SER A 144 -8.96 3.34 -5.82
CA SER A 144 -9.85 2.31 -5.25
C SER A 144 -9.23 1.64 -4.02
N ALA A 145 -7.91 1.40 -4.03
CA ALA A 145 -7.23 0.78 -2.90
C ALA A 145 -7.14 1.72 -1.69
N SER A 146 -6.86 3.02 -1.90
CA SER A 146 -6.80 4.02 -0.83
C SER A 146 -8.14 4.16 -0.10
N TYR A 147 -9.25 4.13 -0.83
CA TYR A 147 -10.59 4.08 -0.23
C TYR A 147 -10.79 2.85 0.65
N ASN A 148 -10.38 1.67 0.19
CA ASN A 148 -10.49 0.44 0.99
C ASN A 148 -9.58 0.46 2.23
N ILE A 149 -8.40 1.06 2.13
CA ILE A 149 -7.48 1.25 3.27
C ILE A 149 -8.15 2.12 4.34
N GLY A 150 -8.69 3.28 3.95
CA GLY A 150 -9.44 4.16 4.86
C GLY A 150 -10.69 3.48 5.43
N ALA A 151 -11.43 2.75 4.59
CA ALA A 151 -12.64 2.06 4.99
C ALA A 151 -12.39 1.03 6.10
N ARG A 152 -11.28 0.30 6.02
CA ARG A 152 -10.89 -0.68 7.06
C ARG A 152 -10.61 -0.02 8.40
N TYR A 153 -9.93 1.13 8.39
CA TYR A 153 -9.69 1.88 9.62
C TYR A 153 -11.02 2.27 10.27
N TRP A 154 -11.94 2.86 9.49
CA TRP A 154 -13.24 3.29 9.99
C TRP A 154 -14.14 2.15 10.43
N ALA A 155 -14.17 1.03 9.70
CA ALA A 155 -14.94 -0.15 10.10
C ALA A 155 -14.45 -0.71 11.45
N TRP A 156 -13.14 -0.75 11.66
CA TRP A 156 -12.58 -1.13 12.96
C TRP A 156 -12.91 -0.08 14.04
N LYS A 157 -12.75 1.21 13.74
CA LYS A 157 -12.99 2.30 14.68
C LYS A 157 -14.46 2.37 15.12
N ARG A 158 -15.39 2.10 14.21
CA ARG A 158 -16.85 1.98 14.44
C ARG A 158 -17.29 0.61 14.97
N LYS A 159 -16.35 -0.29 15.29
CA LYS A 159 -16.60 -1.65 15.81
C LYS A 159 -17.43 -2.55 14.88
N LEU A 160 -17.49 -2.25 13.58
CA LEU A 160 -18.09 -3.14 12.56
C LEU A 160 -17.23 -4.39 12.32
N THR A 161 -15.93 -4.30 12.60
CA THR A 161 -15.01 -5.44 12.58
C THR A 161 -14.25 -5.56 13.89
N ARG A 162 -13.99 -6.80 14.32
CA ARG A 162 -13.25 -7.06 15.58
C ARG A 162 -11.77 -6.65 15.48
N ARG A 163 -11.22 -6.62 14.27
CA ARG A 163 -9.80 -6.37 13.99
C ARG A 163 -9.66 -5.32 12.90
N LYS A 164 -8.47 -4.71 12.80
CA LYS A 164 -8.05 -3.83 11.69
C LYS A 164 -7.84 -4.57 10.37
N ASP A 165 -8.21 -5.85 10.30
CA ASP A 165 -8.08 -6.67 9.09
C ASP A 165 -9.28 -6.53 8.14
N GLY A 166 -10.31 -5.79 8.56
CA GLY A 166 -11.50 -5.59 7.75
C GLY A 166 -12.30 -6.87 7.54
N GLN A 167 -12.12 -7.91 8.37
CA GLN A 167 -12.98 -9.09 8.30
C GLN A 167 -14.20 -8.89 9.20
N ALA A 168 -15.39 -9.02 8.61
CA ALA A 168 -16.64 -9.10 9.36
C ALA A 168 -16.61 -10.30 10.33
N SER A 169 -17.30 -10.19 11.46
CA SER A 169 -17.39 -11.26 12.46
C SER A 169 -18.16 -12.46 11.91
N GLY A 170 -17.47 -13.39 11.27
CA GLY A 170 -17.99 -14.72 10.96
C GLY A 170 -17.90 -15.62 12.20
N GLY A 171 -18.99 -16.32 12.53
CA GLY A 171 -19.08 -17.29 13.63
C GLY A 171 -18.01 -18.39 13.58
N LYS A 172 -17.92 -19.17 14.67
CA LYS A 172 -16.86 -20.14 15.02
C LYS A 172 -16.63 -21.32 14.04
N ARG A 173 -17.15 -21.33 12.81
CA ARG A 173 -16.97 -22.45 11.84
C ARG A 173 -16.04 -22.07 10.68
N SER A 174 -15.29 -23.06 10.21
CA SER A 174 -14.16 -22.99 9.28
C SER A 174 -14.44 -22.24 7.95
N PRO A 175 -13.41 -21.61 7.33
CA PRO A 175 -13.60 -20.62 6.27
C PRO A 175 -13.69 -21.28 4.89
N GLY A 176 -14.85 -21.84 4.54
CA GLY A 176 -15.10 -22.38 3.20
C GLY A 176 -15.34 -21.31 2.13
N SER A 177 -15.87 -20.15 2.51
CA SER A 177 -16.10 -19.02 1.61
C SER A 177 -15.09 -17.90 1.86
N PRO A 178 -14.55 -17.23 0.82
CA PRO A 178 -13.69 -16.07 1.01
C PRO A 178 -14.48 -15.00 1.76
N ARG A 179 -14.10 -14.72 3.02
CA ARG A 179 -14.66 -13.60 3.77
C ARG A 179 -14.34 -12.33 2.98
N MET A 180 -15.37 -11.68 2.44
CA MET A 180 -15.20 -10.42 1.74
C MET A 180 -14.51 -9.44 2.68
N PRO A 181 -13.39 -8.81 2.26
CA PRO A 181 -12.81 -7.75 3.05
C PRO A 181 -13.74 -6.53 3.02
N VAL A 182 -13.75 -5.75 4.10
CA VAL A 182 -14.38 -4.42 4.15
C VAL A 182 -13.88 -3.58 2.98
N THR A 183 -14.83 -3.02 2.24
CA THR A 183 -14.67 -2.01 1.20
C THR A 183 -15.33 -0.71 1.64
N LEU A 184 -15.12 0.38 0.91
CA LEU A 184 -15.76 1.67 1.23
C LEU A 184 -17.29 1.58 1.27
N SER A 185 -17.91 0.82 0.37
CA SER A 185 -19.36 0.60 0.38
C SER A 185 -19.91 -0.08 1.63
N THR A 186 -19.09 -0.78 2.41
CA THR A 186 -19.53 -1.32 3.71
C THR A 186 -19.87 -0.20 4.69
N LEU A 187 -19.21 0.96 4.57
CA LEU A 187 -19.46 2.12 5.42
C LEU A 187 -20.68 2.91 4.96
N TRP A 188 -20.87 3.10 3.65
CA TRP A 188 -22.05 3.80 3.12
C TRP A 188 -23.35 3.14 3.57
N ARG A 189 -23.43 1.81 3.48
CA ARG A 189 -24.62 1.05 3.89
C ARG A 189 -24.84 1.05 5.40
N SER A 190 -23.80 1.25 6.20
CA SER A 190 -23.95 1.41 7.65
C SER A 190 -24.50 2.78 8.04
N ASP A 191 -24.25 3.81 7.23
CA ASP A 191 -24.75 5.17 7.45
C ASP A 191 -26.19 5.37 6.90
N GLU A 192 -26.65 4.49 6.00
CA GLU A 192 -28.06 4.40 5.57
C GLU A 192 -28.97 3.72 6.61
N ALA A 193 -28.40 3.05 7.63
CA ALA A 193 -29.13 2.36 8.69
C ALA A 193 -29.29 3.13 10.02
N PRO A 194 -29.71 4.42 10.09
CA PRO A 194 -30.20 4.99 11.35
C PRO A 194 -31.69 4.74 11.61
N ASN A 195 -32.50 4.33 10.61
CA ASN A 195 -33.98 4.37 10.72
C ASN A 195 -34.70 3.08 10.29
N GLN A 196 -34.23 1.90 10.69
CA GLN A 196 -35.07 0.69 10.63
C GLN A 196 -34.93 -0.12 11.92
N CYS A 197 -35.57 0.36 12.99
CA CYS A 197 -36.06 -0.46 14.08
C CYS A 197 -37.36 0.15 14.63
N ALA A 198 -38.38 -0.70 14.74
CA ALA A 198 -39.70 -0.54 15.36
C ALA A 198 -40.85 0.00 14.48
N ALA A 199 -41.55 -0.93 13.83
CA ALA A 199 -43.00 -1.14 14.00
C ALA A 199 -43.25 -2.66 13.94
#